data_AF-A0A0Q9SP39-F1
#
_entry.id   AF-A0A0Q9SP39-F1
#
_cell.length_a   1.000
_cell.length_b   1.000
_cell.length_c   1.000
_cell.angle_alpha   90.00
_cell.angle_beta   90.00
_cell.angle_gamma   90.00
#
_symmetry.space_group_name_H-M   'P 1'
#
loop_
_entity.id
_entity.type
_entity.pdbx_description
1 polymer ?
#
loop_
_entity_poly.entity_id
_entity_poly.type
_entity_poly.pdbx_seq_one_letter_code
_entity_poly.pdbx_strand_id
1 'polypeptide(L)'
;MLGHYYEDGMEGPSPAMTDQMAAIEWVHRNIREFGGDPESIVLAGQSAGAMSIEVMLRWGLGPHVVGAILQSGNLRDPSVTYSPTTARAHARAFDSVLSGRNAHDLTVDELLHAQGVFAARMNGPTWGPVRPEIDRPVNMPILGGWTADDDLPFTALSHGFDRLTWDVRMLLDAQVQADTSVMYRDPTIGILREARAQGFKAWAYCFTWAVPDSPWGSPHCMELPFLLGGREAWASAPMLAGANWDDIEQLGRGVRRAWANFMRTSNPGSGWAEWSPDSMRVNHIPRPTAR
;
A
#
# COMPACT_ATOMS: atom_id res chain seq x y z
N MET A 1 -4.80 13.67 11.31
CA MET A 1 -5.92 13.67 12.27
C MET A 1 -7.27 13.44 11.62
N LEU A 2 -7.72 14.23 10.63
CA LEU A 2 -9.14 14.24 10.19
C LEU A 2 -9.76 12.87 9.84
N GLY A 3 -8.96 11.88 9.43
CA GLY A 3 -9.44 10.52 9.19
C GLY A 3 -9.04 9.46 10.23
N HIS A 4 -8.10 9.73 11.12
CA HIS A 4 -7.49 8.71 11.99
C HIS A 4 -7.45 9.10 13.46
N TYR A 5 -8.04 10.23 13.82
CA TYR A 5 -8.31 10.54 15.21
C TYR A 5 -9.25 9.47 15.79
N TYR A 6 -8.90 8.95 16.95
CA TYR A 6 -9.54 7.78 17.53
C TYR A 6 -9.95 8.08 18.97
N GLU A 7 -11.20 8.52 19.13
CA GLU A 7 -11.74 9.00 20.39
C GLU A 7 -11.81 7.92 21.47
N ASP A 8 -11.77 8.37 22.72
CA ASP A 8 -12.06 7.50 23.86
C ASP A 8 -13.52 7.02 23.79
N GLY A 9 -13.69 5.72 23.56
CA GLY A 9 -14.98 5.06 23.42
C GLY A 9 -15.23 4.47 22.04
N MET A 10 -14.39 4.78 21.03
CA MET A 10 -14.49 4.12 19.73
C MET A 10 -14.09 2.64 19.80
N GLU A 11 -14.96 1.78 19.28
CA GLU A 11 -14.77 0.32 19.18
C GLU A 11 -14.73 -0.19 17.73
N GLY A 12 -14.79 0.72 16.76
CA GLY A 12 -14.87 0.42 15.32
C GLY A 12 -13.63 0.86 14.53
N PRO A 13 -13.66 0.74 13.19
CA PRO A 13 -12.60 1.29 12.34
C PRO A 13 -12.44 2.80 12.56
N SER A 14 -11.23 3.33 12.31
CA SER A 14 -11.01 4.79 12.30
C SER A 14 -11.87 5.49 11.23
N PRO A 15 -12.20 6.79 11.35
CA PRO A 15 -13.09 7.49 10.42
C PRO A 15 -12.76 7.32 8.92
N ALA A 16 -11.50 7.45 8.53
CA ALA A 16 -11.05 7.25 7.14
C ALA A 16 -11.24 5.81 6.65
N MET A 17 -11.21 4.82 7.55
CA MET A 17 -11.55 3.45 7.18
C MET A 17 -13.06 3.32 6.98
N THR A 18 -13.87 3.97 7.82
CA THR A 18 -15.32 3.99 7.62
C THR A 18 -15.71 4.69 6.32
N ASP A 19 -14.97 5.73 5.89
CA ASP A 19 -15.17 6.39 4.59
C ASP A 19 -14.90 5.43 3.42
N GLN A 20 -13.79 4.69 3.47
CA GLN A 20 -13.43 3.71 2.43
C GLN A 20 -14.43 2.55 2.39
N MET A 21 -14.83 2.02 3.56
CA MET A 21 -15.85 0.97 3.66
C MET A 21 -17.20 1.48 3.12
N ALA A 22 -17.60 2.71 3.44
CA ALA A 22 -18.83 3.31 2.92
C ALA A 22 -18.79 3.48 1.39
N ALA A 23 -17.62 3.82 0.83
CA ALA A 23 -17.42 3.88 -0.62
C ALA A 23 -17.55 2.50 -1.28
N ILE A 24 -16.98 1.44 -0.68
CA ILE A 24 -17.13 0.05 -1.15
C ILE A 24 -18.60 -0.35 -1.13
N GLU A 25 -19.31 -0.07 -0.05
CA GLU A 25 -20.75 -0.35 0.07
C GLU A 25 -21.59 0.47 -0.93
N TRP A 26 -21.18 1.70 -1.25
CA TRP A 26 -21.80 2.47 -2.32
C TRP A 26 -21.57 1.81 -3.69
N VAL A 27 -20.35 1.36 -3.97
CA VAL A 27 -20.05 0.62 -5.21
C VAL A 27 -20.91 -0.64 -5.29
N HIS A 28 -20.98 -1.45 -4.23
CA HIS A 28 -21.85 -2.63 -4.18
C HIS A 28 -23.30 -2.32 -4.54
N ARG A 29 -23.86 -1.23 -3.98
CA ARG A 29 -25.25 -0.84 -4.24
C ARG A 29 -25.50 -0.29 -5.65
N ASN A 30 -24.51 0.32 -6.30
CA ASN A 30 -24.73 1.14 -7.50
C ASN A 30 -24.01 0.65 -8.77
N ILE A 31 -22.96 -0.16 -8.66
CA ILE A 31 -22.08 -0.45 -9.79
C ILE A 31 -22.78 -1.18 -10.95
N ARG A 32 -23.90 -1.86 -10.67
CA ARG A 32 -24.75 -2.49 -11.70
C ARG A 32 -25.24 -1.47 -12.74
N GLU A 33 -25.56 -0.26 -12.33
CA GLU A 33 -26.01 0.82 -13.24
C GLU A 33 -24.88 1.31 -14.17
N PHE A 34 -23.63 1.07 -13.79
CA PHE A 34 -22.44 1.38 -14.59
C PHE A 34 -21.95 0.16 -15.39
N GLY A 35 -22.70 -0.95 -15.38
CA GLY A 35 -22.36 -2.18 -16.08
C GLY A 35 -21.35 -3.08 -15.36
N GLY A 36 -21.04 -2.81 -14.09
CA GLY A 36 -20.20 -3.69 -13.27
C GLY A 36 -21.00 -4.77 -12.54
N ASP A 37 -20.30 -5.79 -12.05
CA ASP A 37 -20.88 -6.85 -11.24
C ASP A 37 -20.70 -6.52 -9.74
N PRO A 38 -21.78 -6.22 -9.00
CA PRO A 38 -21.66 -5.93 -7.57
C PRO A 38 -21.19 -7.13 -6.76
N GLU A 39 -21.35 -8.37 -7.23
CA GLU A 39 -20.93 -9.57 -6.49
C GLU A 39 -19.48 -9.99 -6.79
N SER A 40 -18.74 -9.16 -7.54
CA SER A 40 -17.36 -9.42 -7.96
C SER A 40 -16.48 -8.18 -7.77
N ILE A 41 -16.42 -7.66 -6.55
CA ILE A 41 -15.58 -6.50 -6.21
C ILE A 41 -14.18 -6.97 -5.80
N VAL A 42 -13.15 -6.48 -6.49
CA VAL A 42 -11.74 -6.66 -6.11
C VAL A 42 -11.17 -5.33 -5.67
N LEU A 43 -10.57 -5.30 -4.48
CA LEU A 43 -9.89 -4.11 -3.99
C LEU A 43 -8.44 -4.10 -4.47
N ALA A 44 -7.95 -2.95 -4.92
CA ALA A 44 -6.54 -2.77 -5.27
C ALA A 44 -6.02 -1.50 -4.59
N GLY A 45 -4.86 -1.60 -3.95
CA GLY A 45 -4.26 -0.49 -3.23
C GLY A 45 -2.75 -0.57 -3.24
N GLN A 46 -2.13 0.61 -3.22
CA GLN A 46 -0.69 0.78 -3.16
C GLN A 46 -0.30 1.51 -1.87
N SER A 47 0.80 1.11 -1.23
CA SER A 47 1.32 1.74 -0.01
C SER A 47 0.25 1.82 1.09
N ALA A 48 -0.08 3.02 1.58
CA ALA A 48 -1.16 3.26 2.53
C ALA A 48 -2.54 2.72 2.07
N GLY A 49 -2.79 2.64 0.76
CA GLY A 49 -3.98 1.98 0.23
C GLY A 49 -3.96 0.47 0.46
N ALA A 50 -2.82 -0.20 0.29
CA ALA A 50 -2.67 -1.62 0.59
C ALA A 50 -2.81 -1.88 2.10
N MET A 51 -2.24 -1.01 2.94
CA MET A 51 -2.43 -1.06 4.40
C MET A 51 -3.89 -0.88 4.79
N SER A 52 -4.59 0.07 4.16
CA SER A 52 -6.02 0.31 4.39
C SER A 52 -6.86 -0.92 4.03
N ILE A 53 -6.61 -1.53 2.87
CA ILE A 53 -7.29 -2.78 2.47
C ILE A 53 -7.04 -3.87 3.50
N GLU A 54 -5.78 -4.09 3.89
CA GLU A 54 -5.44 -5.13 4.88
C GLU A 54 -6.16 -4.92 6.20
N VAL A 55 -6.22 -3.69 6.71
CA VAL A 55 -6.92 -3.33 7.95
C VAL A 55 -8.44 -3.48 7.80
N MET A 56 -9.02 -3.07 6.68
CA MET A 56 -10.45 -3.28 6.41
C MET A 56 -10.81 -4.76 6.34
N LEU A 57 -9.93 -5.62 5.80
CA LEU A 57 -10.11 -7.07 5.84
C LEU A 57 -10.16 -7.61 7.27
N ARG A 58 -9.40 -7.01 8.21
CA ARG A 58 -9.44 -7.39 9.63
C ARG A 58 -10.73 -7.02 10.31
N TRP A 59 -11.27 -5.85 10.00
CA TRP A 59 -12.60 -5.45 10.46
C TRP A 59 -13.71 -6.30 9.83
N GLY A 60 -13.43 -6.81 8.63
CA GLY A 60 -14.33 -7.62 7.83
C GLY A 60 -15.08 -6.76 6.82
N LEU A 61 -14.96 -7.16 5.56
CA LEU A 61 -15.72 -6.60 4.45
C LEU A 61 -16.91 -7.51 4.11
N GLY A 62 -17.91 -6.95 3.43
CA GLY A 62 -19.06 -7.71 2.96
C GLY A 62 -18.68 -8.84 2.00
N PRO A 63 -19.56 -9.84 1.80
CA PRO A 63 -19.28 -11.02 0.96
C PRO A 63 -19.04 -10.70 -0.52
N HIS A 64 -19.36 -9.48 -0.96
CA HIS A 64 -19.17 -9.00 -2.32
C HIS A 64 -17.70 -8.69 -2.68
N VAL A 65 -16.79 -8.61 -1.69
CA VAL A 65 -15.36 -8.45 -1.94
C VAL A 65 -14.71 -9.83 -2.14
N VAL A 66 -14.30 -10.12 -3.37
CA VAL A 66 -13.89 -11.47 -3.81
C VAL A 66 -12.38 -11.64 -4.02
N GLY A 67 -11.60 -10.60 -3.72
CA GLY A 67 -10.14 -10.64 -3.78
C GLY A 67 -9.51 -9.29 -3.52
N ALA A 68 -8.19 -9.30 -3.29
CA ALA A 68 -7.43 -8.07 -3.09
C ALA A 68 -6.08 -8.10 -3.81
N ILE A 69 -5.67 -6.93 -4.31
CA ILE A 69 -4.34 -6.64 -4.84
C ILE A 69 -3.64 -5.68 -3.88
N LEU A 70 -2.55 -6.15 -3.27
CA LEU A 70 -1.81 -5.42 -2.24
C LEU A 70 -0.41 -5.07 -2.76
N GLN A 71 -0.18 -3.80 -3.04
CA GLN A 71 1.05 -3.34 -3.70
C GLN A 71 1.90 -2.51 -2.72
N SER A 72 3.10 -2.99 -2.40
CA SER A 72 4.07 -2.28 -1.55
C SER A 72 3.47 -1.74 -0.25
N GLY A 73 2.60 -2.52 0.39
CA GLY A 73 2.05 -2.14 1.69
C GLY A 73 3.01 -2.50 2.81
N ASN A 74 3.23 -1.59 3.75
CA ASN A 74 3.87 -1.92 5.02
C ASN A 74 2.87 -2.63 5.94
N LEU A 75 2.50 -3.85 5.54
CA LEU A 75 1.36 -4.57 6.10
C LEU A 75 1.67 -5.02 7.53
N ARG A 76 0.68 -5.00 8.41
CA ARG A 76 0.81 -5.46 9.81
C ARG A 76 1.90 -4.77 10.64
N ASP A 77 2.48 -3.66 10.16
CA ASP A 77 3.46 -2.92 10.93
C ASP A 77 2.76 -2.07 12.02
N PRO A 78 3.03 -2.33 13.32
CA PRO A 78 2.42 -1.60 14.42
C PRO A 78 2.84 -0.12 14.51
N SER A 79 3.87 0.29 13.76
CA SER A 79 4.34 1.68 13.69
C SER A 79 3.50 2.56 12.76
N VAL A 80 2.74 1.95 11.85
CA VAL A 80 1.91 2.65 10.84
C VAL A 80 0.46 2.14 10.78
N THR A 81 0.16 0.98 11.36
CA THR A 81 -1.20 0.48 11.61
C THR A 81 -1.36 0.21 13.12
N TYR A 82 -2.32 0.85 13.76
CA TYR A 82 -2.34 0.94 15.22
C TYR A 82 -3.36 -0.01 15.85
N SER A 83 -3.02 -0.55 17.03
CA SER A 83 -4.04 -1.11 17.91
C SER A 83 -4.94 0.03 18.44
N PRO A 84 -6.16 -0.27 18.91
CA PRO A 84 -7.02 0.74 19.52
C PRO A 84 -6.34 1.42 20.72
N THR A 85 -5.56 0.67 21.50
CA THR A 85 -4.78 1.22 22.62
C THR A 85 -3.76 2.27 22.16
N THR A 86 -2.96 1.96 21.13
CA THR A 86 -1.98 2.91 20.59
C THR A 86 -2.66 4.12 19.95
N ALA A 87 -3.74 3.92 19.21
CA ALA A 87 -4.49 4.99 18.57
C ALA A 87 -5.07 5.99 19.59
N ARG A 88 -5.62 5.49 20.71
CA ARG A 88 -6.10 6.35 21.81
C ARG A 88 -4.97 7.10 22.50
N ALA A 89 -3.81 6.45 22.68
CA ALA A 89 -2.64 7.12 23.25
C ALA A 89 -2.19 8.29 22.35
N HIS A 90 -2.19 8.10 21.03
CA HIS A 90 -1.92 9.18 20.06
C HIS A 90 -2.97 10.29 20.11
N ALA A 91 -4.26 9.94 20.21
CA ALA A 91 -5.35 10.92 20.34
C ALA A 91 -5.18 11.80 21.59
N ARG A 92 -4.94 11.19 22.76
CA ARG A 92 -4.70 11.94 24.02
C ARG A 92 -3.44 12.83 23.96
N ALA A 93 -2.39 12.34 23.33
CA ALA A 93 -1.17 13.12 23.11
C ALA A 93 -1.42 14.32 22.18
N PHE A 94 -2.27 14.13 21.16
CA PHE A 94 -2.71 15.21 20.28
C PHE A 94 -3.62 16.23 21.01
N ASP A 95 -4.54 15.78 21.85
CA ASP A 95 -5.41 16.68 22.64
C ASP A 95 -4.59 17.58 23.57
N SER A 96 -3.47 17.06 24.07
CA SER A 96 -2.49 17.84 24.85
C SER A 96 -1.81 18.93 24.01
N VAL A 97 -1.72 18.78 22.69
CA VAL A 97 -1.31 19.87 21.77
C VAL A 97 -2.42 20.91 21.62
N LEU A 98 -3.69 20.48 21.57
CA LEU A 98 -4.84 21.38 21.44
C LEU A 98 -5.09 22.23 22.69
N SER A 99 -4.50 21.87 23.83
CA SER A 99 -4.54 22.65 25.08
C SER A 99 -5.96 22.93 25.57
N GLY A 100 -6.85 21.92 25.47
CA GLY A 100 -8.25 22.02 25.92
C GLY A 100 -9.20 22.66 24.91
N ARG A 101 -8.71 23.10 23.74
CA ARG A 101 -9.57 23.49 22.62
C ARG A 101 -10.20 22.23 21.99
N ASN A 102 -11.49 22.31 21.68
CA ASN A 102 -12.18 21.24 20.96
C ASN A 102 -11.75 21.25 19.48
N ALA A 103 -11.33 20.10 18.94
CA ALA A 103 -10.91 19.96 17.55
C ALA A 103 -11.99 20.40 16.55
N HIS A 104 -13.28 20.22 16.90
CA HIS A 104 -14.41 20.61 16.04
C HIS A 104 -14.60 22.13 15.90
N ASP A 105 -14.06 22.91 16.84
CA ASP A 105 -14.18 24.37 16.83
C ASP A 105 -13.01 25.04 16.10
N LEU A 106 -11.99 24.27 15.70
CA LEU A 106 -10.79 24.77 15.04
C LEU A 106 -10.94 24.80 13.53
N THR A 107 -10.28 25.78 12.92
CA THR A 107 -10.12 25.84 11.47
C THR A 107 -9.21 24.72 10.97
N VAL A 108 -9.30 24.40 9.67
CA VAL A 108 -8.41 23.42 9.04
C VAL A 108 -6.93 23.80 9.22
N ASP A 109 -6.60 25.08 9.08
CA ASP A 109 -5.21 25.55 9.23
C ASP A 109 -4.68 25.36 10.65
N GLU A 110 -5.50 25.65 11.67
CA GLU A 110 -5.14 25.41 13.07
C GLU A 110 -4.94 23.92 13.35
N LEU A 111 -5.78 23.06 12.76
CA LEU A 111 -5.69 21.62 12.88
C LEU A 111 -4.43 21.05 12.18
N LEU A 112 -4.06 21.60 11.02
CA LEU A 112 -2.82 21.23 10.32
C LEU A 112 -1.59 21.71 11.09
N HIS A 113 -1.62 22.92 11.64
CA HIS A 113 -0.55 23.44 12.48
C HIS A 113 -0.36 22.56 13.73
N ALA A 114 -1.45 22.22 14.43
CA ALA A 114 -1.40 21.32 15.58
C ALA A 114 -0.85 19.93 15.20
N GLN A 115 -1.21 19.41 14.02
CA GLN A 115 -0.65 18.15 13.52
C GLN A 115 0.85 18.22 13.27
N GLY A 116 1.37 19.34 12.74
CA GLY A 116 2.81 19.55 12.58
C GLY A 116 3.55 19.54 13.92
N VAL A 117 3.00 20.23 14.93
CA VAL A 117 3.54 20.21 16.30
C VAL A 117 3.51 18.80 16.89
N PHE A 118 2.42 18.07 16.71
CA PHE A 118 2.28 16.69 17.17
C PHE A 118 3.30 15.75 16.51
N ALA A 119 3.46 15.83 15.18
CA ALA A 119 4.43 15.03 14.44
C ALA A 119 5.86 15.27 14.91
N ALA A 120 6.23 16.53 15.16
CA ALA A 120 7.53 16.87 15.71
C ALA A 120 7.74 16.29 17.13
N ARG A 121 6.69 16.21 17.96
CA ARG A 121 6.76 15.61 19.30
C ARG A 121 6.88 14.08 19.27
N MET A 122 6.19 13.42 18.34
CA MET A 122 6.19 11.96 18.26
C MET A 122 7.44 11.39 17.59
N ASN A 123 8.17 12.21 16.81
CA ASN A 123 9.38 11.81 16.08
C ASN A 123 9.16 10.54 15.23
N GLY A 124 8.02 10.47 14.53
CA GLY A 124 7.61 9.32 13.72
C GLY A 124 6.22 9.48 13.12
N PRO A 125 5.70 8.44 12.43
CA PRO A 125 4.34 8.41 11.93
C PRO A 125 3.33 8.64 13.07
N THR A 126 2.36 9.50 12.83
CA THR A 126 1.40 9.93 13.86
C THR A 126 0.02 9.32 13.69
N TRP A 127 -0.45 9.27 12.45
CA TRP A 127 -1.81 8.88 12.10
C TRP A 127 -1.77 7.70 11.13
N GLY A 128 -2.61 6.71 11.37
CA GLY A 128 -2.66 5.49 10.58
C GLY A 128 -3.94 4.71 10.83
N PRO A 129 -4.26 3.73 9.96
CA PRO A 129 -5.42 2.87 10.13
C PRO A 129 -5.40 2.15 11.47
N VAL A 130 -6.57 2.04 12.11
CA VAL A 130 -6.72 1.32 13.38
C VAL A 130 -7.21 -0.10 13.10
N ARG A 131 -6.45 -1.09 13.58
CA ARG A 131 -6.79 -2.52 13.54
C ARG A 131 -7.83 -2.86 14.61
N PRO A 132 -8.65 -3.90 14.44
CA PRO A 132 -9.47 -4.41 15.53
C PRO A 132 -8.59 -5.04 16.64
N GLU A 133 -9.13 -5.18 17.84
CA GLU A 133 -8.46 -5.94 18.92
C GLU A 133 -8.25 -7.42 18.55
N ILE A 134 -9.16 -7.97 17.75
CA ILE A 134 -9.09 -9.35 17.25
C ILE A 134 -9.21 -9.30 15.73
N ASP A 135 -8.12 -9.68 15.06
CA ASP A 135 -8.05 -9.75 13.61
C ASP A 135 -8.96 -10.85 13.05
N ARG A 136 -9.80 -10.51 12.07
CA ARG A 136 -10.41 -11.53 11.20
C ARG A 136 -9.35 -12.12 10.25
N PRO A 137 -9.48 -13.42 9.92
CA PRO A 137 -8.55 -14.05 9.00
C PRO A 137 -8.73 -13.52 7.58
N VAL A 138 -7.65 -13.42 6.81
CA VAL A 138 -7.73 -13.16 5.37
C VAL A 138 -8.24 -14.41 4.66
N ASN A 139 -9.47 -14.36 4.18
CA ASN A 139 -10.22 -15.48 3.60
C ASN A 139 -10.66 -15.20 2.15
N MET A 140 -9.72 -14.73 1.33
CA MET A 140 -9.95 -14.48 -0.09
C MET A 140 -8.66 -14.63 -0.89
N PRO A 141 -8.74 -14.72 -2.23
CA PRO A 141 -7.55 -14.70 -3.08
C PRO A 141 -6.80 -13.38 -2.98
N ILE A 142 -5.46 -13.45 -2.93
CA ILE A 142 -4.58 -12.28 -2.83
C ILE A 142 -3.53 -12.27 -3.94
N LEU A 143 -3.38 -11.12 -4.61
CA LEU A 143 -2.21 -10.79 -5.41
C LEU A 143 -1.39 -9.76 -4.64
N GLY A 144 -0.29 -10.19 -4.04
CA GLY A 144 0.59 -9.32 -3.25
C GLY A 144 1.91 -9.06 -3.96
N GLY A 145 2.47 -7.89 -3.82
CA GLY A 145 3.83 -7.64 -4.28
C GLY A 145 4.46 -6.38 -3.74
N TRP A 146 5.73 -6.21 -4.10
CA TRP A 146 6.61 -5.12 -3.69
C TRP A 146 7.53 -4.75 -4.85
N THR A 147 8.26 -3.65 -4.72
CA THR A 147 9.29 -3.23 -5.69
C THR A 147 10.69 -3.61 -5.18
N ALA A 148 11.67 -3.76 -6.08
CA ALA A 148 12.99 -4.30 -5.71
C ALA A 148 13.81 -3.40 -4.78
N ASP A 149 13.56 -2.09 -4.82
CA ASP A 149 14.22 -1.06 -4.02
C ASP A 149 13.17 -0.24 -3.26
N ASP A 150 12.11 -0.90 -2.78
CA ASP A 150 10.88 -0.27 -2.27
C ASP A 150 11.15 0.81 -1.21
N ASP A 151 12.09 0.56 -0.30
CA ASP A 151 12.37 1.53 0.77
C ASP A 151 13.27 2.71 0.36
N LEU A 152 13.91 2.65 -0.81
CA LEU A 152 14.90 3.63 -1.27
C LEU A 152 14.50 5.10 -1.07
N PRO A 153 13.31 5.57 -1.49
CA PRO A 153 12.96 6.98 -1.28
C PRO A 153 12.86 7.35 0.20
N PHE A 154 12.40 6.44 1.06
CA PHE A 154 12.23 6.69 2.49
C PHE A 154 13.56 6.66 3.23
N THR A 155 14.42 5.69 2.91
CA THR A 155 15.79 5.64 3.44
C THR A 155 16.57 6.90 3.03
N ALA A 156 16.48 7.33 1.77
CA ALA A 156 17.18 8.54 1.33
C ALA A 156 16.68 9.80 2.07
N LEU A 157 15.36 9.94 2.23
CA LEU A 157 14.74 11.05 2.94
C LEU A 157 15.10 11.06 4.44
N SER A 158 15.11 9.90 5.10
CA SER A 158 15.43 9.81 6.53
C SER A 158 16.89 10.18 6.85
N HIS A 159 17.79 9.98 5.88
CA HIS A 159 19.17 10.43 5.93
C HIS A 159 19.37 11.90 5.48
N GLY A 160 18.30 12.59 5.08
CA GLY A 160 18.34 14.01 4.71
C GLY A 160 18.89 14.28 3.30
N PHE A 161 18.92 13.27 2.43
CA PHE A 161 19.31 13.48 1.04
C PHE A 161 18.15 14.08 0.22
N ASP A 162 18.42 15.20 -0.42
CA ASP A 162 17.49 15.90 -1.33
C ASP A 162 17.59 15.41 -2.79
N ARG A 163 18.68 14.69 -3.10
CA ARG A 163 18.98 14.12 -4.42
C ARG A 163 19.60 12.75 -4.30
N LEU A 164 19.24 11.87 -5.25
CA LEU A 164 19.80 10.53 -5.34
C LEU A 164 20.88 10.48 -6.42
N THR A 165 22.15 10.35 -6.00
CA THR A 165 23.29 10.07 -6.88
C THR A 165 23.70 8.60 -6.77
N TRP A 166 24.60 8.12 -7.63
CA TRP A 166 25.16 6.77 -7.51
C TRP A 166 25.93 6.56 -6.20
N ASP A 167 26.69 7.55 -5.74
CA ASP A 167 27.40 7.47 -4.45
C ASP A 167 26.42 7.33 -3.27
N VAL A 168 25.34 8.11 -3.28
CA VAL A 168 24.28 8.02 -2.26
C VAL A 168 23.57 6.67 -2.35
N ARG A 169 23.22 6.22 -3.55
CA ARG A 169 22.61 4.90 -3.77
C ARG A 169 23.50 3.78 -3.23
N MET A 170 24.79 3.78 -3.56
CA MET A 170 25.72 2.75 -3.09
C MET A 170 25.90 2.78 -1.58
N LEU A 171 25.88 3.96 -0.96
CA LEU A 171 25.93 4.11 0.50
C LEU A 171 24.72 3.49 1.19
N LEU A 172 23.52 3.63 0.60
CA LEU A 172 22.26 3.21 1.20
C LEU A 172 21.84 1.77 0.84
N ASP A 173 22.44 1.16 -0.18
CA ASP A 173 21.93 -0.06 -0.82
C ASP A 173 21.66 -1.21 0.17
N ALA A 174 22.60 -1.48 1.09
CA ALA A 174 22.43 -2.53 2.08
C ALA A 174 21.23 -2.29 3.02
N GLN A 175 21.03 -1.04 3.45
CA GLN A 175 19.90 -0.66 4.30
C GLN A 175 18.58 -0.76 3.53
N VAL A 176 18.55 -0.24 2.30
CA VAL A 176 17.39 -0.29 1.41
C VAL A 176 16.94 -1.72 1.18
N GLN A 177 17.86 -2.65 0.93
CA GLN A 177 17.51 -4.06 0.71
C GLN A 177 17.00 -4.74 1.99
N ALA A 178 17.56 -4.38 3.15
CA ALA A 178 17.08 -4.87 4.44
C ALA A 178 15.66 -4.35 4.76
N ASP A 179 15.43 -3.05 4.62
CA ASP A 179 14.14 -2.42 4.90
C ASP A 179 13.08 -2.84 3.88
N THR A 180 13.45 -2.94 2.59
CA THR A 180 12.56 -3.49 1.55
C THR A 180 12.07 -4.90 1.92
N SER A 181 12.97 -5.71 2.46
CA SER A 181 12.66 -7.07 2.91
C SER A 181 11.71 -7.06 4.12
N VAL A 182 12.05 -6.31 5.16
CA VAL A 182 11.34 -6.32 6.44
C VAL A 182 9.99 -5.62 6.36
N MET A 183 9.90 -4.50 5.66
CA MET A 183 8.70 -3.65 5.63
C MET A 183 7.71 -4.09 4.55
N TYR A 184 8.16 -4.64 3.42
CA TYR A 184 7.25 -4.89 2.28
C TYR A 184 7.17 -6.38 1.93
N ARG A 185 8.32 -7.02 1.68
CA ARG A 185 8.34 -8.44 1.27
C ARG A 185 7.77 -9.36 2.33
N ASP A 186 8.36 -9.37 3.52
CA ASP A 186 8.05 -10.35 4.56
C ASP A 186 6.59 -10.22 5.05
N PRO A 187 6.04 -9.01 5.25
CA PRO A 187 4.62 -8.85 5.56
C PRO A 187 3.68 -9.25 4.43
N THR A 188 4.03 -8.96 3.18
CA THR A 188 3.27 -9.45 2.00
C THR A 188 3.21 -10.97 2.02
N ILE A 189 4.35 -11.65 2.15
CA ILE A 189 4.42 -13.10 2.30
C ILE A 189 3.58 -13.61 3.48
N GLY A 190 3.58 -12.87 4.59
CA GLY A 190 2.76 -13.18 5.77
C GLY A 190 1.25 -13.17 5.50
N ILE A 191 0.76 -12.26 4.65
CA ILE A 191 -0.64 -12.22 4.21
C ILE A 191 -0.95 -13.34 3.22
N LEU A 192 -0.06 -13.61 2.26
CA LEU A 192 -0.24 -14.73 1.32
C LEU A 192 -0.32 -16.07 2.06
N ARG A 193 0.53 -16.27 3.08
CA ARG A 193 0.50 -17.47 3.94
C ARG A 193 -0.84 -17.63 4.65
N GLU A 194 -1.38 -16.53 5.16
CA GLU A 194 -2.68 -16.53 5.83
C GLU A 194 -3.82 -16.92 4.87
N ALA A 195 -3.87 -16.30 3.68
CA ALA A 195 -4.85 -16.65 2.66
C ALA A 195 -4.76 -18.14 2.27
N ARG A 196 -3.53 -18.67 2.10
CA ARG A 196 -3.31 -20.11 1.83
C ARG A 196 -3.79 -21.00 2.96
N ALA A 197 -3.59 -20.61 4.22
CA ALA A 197 -4.04 -21.37 5.39
C ALA A 197 -5.58 -21.46 5.45
N GLN A 198 -6.29 -20.47 4.89
CA GLN A 198 -7.74 -20.47 4.72
C GLN A 198 -8.20 -21.19 3.43
N GLY A 199 -7.29 -21.80 2.66
CA GLY A 199 -7.61 -22.55 1.44
C GLY A 199 -7.74 -21.69 0.17
N PHE A 200 -7.43 -20.40 0.23
CA PHE A 200 -7.50 -19.51 -0.93
C PHE A 200 -6.22 -19.53 -1.76
N LYS A 201 -6.29 -19.02 -2.99
CA LYS A 201 -5.13 -18.88 -3.87
C LYS A 201 -4.39 -17.59 -3.60
N ALA A 202 -3.08 -17.59 -3.85
CA ALA A 202 -2.22 -16.45 -3.60
C ALA A 202 -1.18 -16.32 -4.70
N TRP A 203 -0.77 -15.09 -5.01
CA TRP A 203 0.29 -14.80 -5.96
C TRP A 203 1.21 -13.73 -5.37
N ALA A 204 2.52 -13.97 -5.47
CA ALA A 204 3.55 -13.01 -5.11
C ALA A 204 4.17 -12.42 -6.38
N TYR A 205 4.44 -11.12 -6.39
CA TYR A 205 5.33 -10.50 -7.38
C TYR A 205 6.38 -9.60 -6.76
N CYS A 206 7.49 -9.46 -7.47
CA CYS A 206 8.49 -8.44 -7.23
C CYS A 206 8.67 -7.64 -8.53
N PHE A 207 8.37 -6.34 -8.47
CA PHE A 207 8.59 -5.43 -9.59
C PHE A 207 10.07 -5.03 -9.61
N THR A 208 10.78 -5.40 -10.68
CA THR A 208 12.24 -5.21 -10.77
C THR A 208 12.65 -4.37 -11.97
N TRP A 209 11.69 -3.82 -12.73
CA TRP A 209 12.00 -2.90 -13.82
C TRP A 209 12.57 -1.59 -13.26
N ALA A 210 13.62 -1.10 -13.91
CA ALA A 210 14.32 0.12 -13.55
C ALA A 210 14.73 0.86 -14.82
N VAL A 211 14.84 2.19 -14.73
CA VAL A 211 15.43 3.01 -15.79
C VAL A 211 16.92 2.68 -15.91
N PRO A 212 17.45 2.43 -17.13
CA PRO A 212 18.88 2.20 -17.33
C PRO A 212 19.74 3.35 -16.78
N ASP A 213 20.87 3.02 -16.16
CA ASP A 213 21.85 3.96 -15.61
C ASP A 213 21.29 4.99 -14.60
N SER A 214 20.11 4.71 -14.04
CA SER A 214 19.47 5.51 -13.00
C SER A 214 19.79 4.96 -11.60
N PRO A 215 20.15 5.81 -10.63
CA PRO A 215 20.41 5.37 -9.26
C PRO A 215 19.13 4.94 -8.53
N TRP A 216 17.95 5.26 -9.08
CA TRP A 216 16.66 4.93 -8.48
C TRP A 216 16.34 3.43 -8.46
N GLY A 217 16.91 2.63 -9.36
CA GLY A 217 16.52 1.22 -9.48
C GLY A 217 15.01 1.06 -9.68
N SER A 218 14.37 0.21 -8.88
CA SER A 218 12.91 0.04 -8.83
C SER A 218 12.36 0.48 -7.47
N PRO A 219 12.22 1.80 -7.22
CA PRO A 219 11.78 2.35 -5.93
C PRO A 219 10.27 2.18 -5.70
N HIS A 220 9.81 2.59 -4.53
CA HIS A 220 8.39 2.68 -4.19
C HIS A 220 7.54 3.28 -5.31
N CYS A 221 6.37 2.69 -5.55
CA CYS A 221 5.40 3.08 -6.59
C CYS A 221 5.84 2.86 -8.05
N MET A 222 7.00 2.24 -8.33
CA MET A 222 7.52 2.10 -9.71
C MET A 222 6.58 1.31 -10.64
N GLU A 223 5.70 0.45 -10.11
CA GLU A 223 4.73 -0.30 -10.89
C GLU A 223 3.51 0.53 -11.33
N LEU A 224 3.23 1.66 -10.68
CA LEU A 224 2.08 2.52 -10.99
C LEU A 224 2.08 3.10 -12.41
N PRO A 225 3.19 3.63 -12.97
CA PRO A 225 3.21 4.10 -14.37
C PRO A 225 2.93 3.00 -15.40
N PHE A 226 3.07 1.73 -15.03
CA PHE A 226 2.72 0.60 -15.89
C PHE A 226 1.24 0.25 -15.81
N LEU A 227 0.55 0.68 -14.76
CA LEU A 227 -0.86 0.41 -14.48
C LEU A 227 -1.77 1.59 -14.86
N LEU A 228 -1.35 2.82 -14.53
CA LEU A 228 -2.21 4.00 -14.48
C LEU A 228 -1.56 5.20 -15.17
N GLY A 229 -2.35 5.94 -15.96
CA GLY A 229 -1.90 7.17 -16.63
C GLY A 229 -0.95 6.92 -17.80
N GLY A 230 -0.66 7.99 -18.54
CA GLY A 230 0.31 8.00 -19.64
C GLY A 230 1.53 8.86 -19.31
N ARG A 231 2.40 9.08 -20.30
CA ARG A 231 3.66 9.83 -20.16
C ARG A 231 3.50 11.18 -19.45
N GLU A 232 2.45 11.92 -19.81
CA GLU A 232 2.20 13.26 -19.26
C GLU A 232 1.93 13.22 -17.76
N ALA A 233 1.18 12.22 -17.27
CA ALA A 233 0.86 12.07 -15.84
C ALA A 233 2.11 11.81 -14.98
N TRP A 234 3.15 11.22 -15.59
CA TRP A 234 4.38 10.81 -14.90
C TRP A 234 5.61 11.63 -15.31
N ALA A 235 5.44 12.69 -16.11
CA ALA A 235 6.55 13.45 -16.69
C ALA A 235 7.50 14.06 -15.64
N SER A 236 6.97 14.39 -14.46
CA SER A 236 7.72 14.99 -13.36
C SER A 236 8.32 13.98 -12.38
N ALA A 237 8.13 12.67 -12.60
CA ALA A 237 8.60 11.63 -11.68
C ALA A 237 10.13 11.42 -11.85
N PRO A 238 10.97 11.72 -10.84
CA PRO A 238 12.42 11.62 -10.98
C PRO A 238 12.92 10.20 -11.27
N MET A 239 12.23 9.19 -10.72
CA MET A 239 12.54 7.78 -10.92
C MET A 239 12.37 7.32 -12.38
N LEU A 240 11.66 8.09 -13.20
CA LEU A 240 11.40 7.83 -14.61
C LEU A 240 12.24 8.74 -15.55
N ALA A 241 13.12 9.57 -15.01
CA ALA A 241 13.98 10.43 -15.83
C ALA A 241 14.86 9.59 -16.76
N GLY A 242 14.70 9.78 -18.08
CA GLY A 242 15.41 8.99 -19.10
C GLY A 242 14.74 7.67 -19.47
N ALA A 243 13.55 7.36 -18.93
CA ALA A 243 12.80 6.17 -19.30
C ALA A 243 12.37 6.19 -20.77
N ASN A 244 12.48 5.04 -21.43
CA ASN A 244 11.85 4.81 -22.72
C ASN A 244 10.37 4.45 -22.49
N TRP A 245 9.47 5.30 -22.98
CA TRP A 245 8.04 5.14 -22.75
C TRP A 245 7.42 3.99 -23.56
N ASP A 246 8.03 3.60 -24.68
CA ASP A 246 7.58 2.45 -25.45
C ASP A 246 7.79 1.14 -24.67
N ASP A 247 8.88 1.06 -23.89
CA ASP A 247 9.15 -0.09 -23.01
C ASP A 247 8.12 -0.16 -21.87
N ILE A 248 7.77 1.00 -21.31
CA ILE A 248 6.75 1.10 -20.25
C ILE A 248 5.39 0.68 -20.76
N GLU A 249 4.99 1.15 -21.94
CA GLU A 249 3.73 0.73 -22.55
C GLU A 249 3.74 -0.76 -22.95
N GLN A 250 4.86 -1.27 -23.46
CA GLN A 250 4.97 -2.67 -23.85
C GLN A 250 4.84 -3.61 -22.65
N LEU A 251 5.61 -3.36 -21.59
CA LEU A 251 5.56 -4.15 -20.36
C LEU A 251 4.22 -3.93 -19.63
N GLY A 252 3.76 -2.68 -19.58
CA GLY A 252 2.52 -2.28 -18.93
C GLY A 252 1.30 -2.98 -19.49
N ARG A 253 1.24 -3.29 -20.79
CA ARG A 253 0.17 -4.13 -21.36
C ARG A 253 0.07 -5.51 -20.70
N GLY A 254 1.20 -6.13 -20.35
CA GLY A 254 1.25 -7.40 -19.65
C GLY A 254 0.78 -7.27 -18.20
N VAL A 255 1.27 -6.26 -17.49
CA VAL A 255 0.90 -5.96 -16.09
C VAL A 255 -0.60 -5.65 -15.99
N ARG A 256 -1.12 -4.73 -16.81
CA ARG A 256 -2.55 -4.39 -16.85
C ARG A 256 -3.42 -5.60 -17.18
N ARG A 257 -2.97 -6.49 -18.07
CA ARG A 257 -3.68 -7.75 -18.36
C ARG A 257 -3.74 -8.67 -17.15
N ALA A 258 -2.66 -8.78 -16.39
CA ALA A 258 -2.62 -9.60 -15.18
C ALA A 258 -3.56 -9.05 -14.09
N TRP A 259 -3.54 -7.73 -13.85
CA TRP A 259 -4.44 -7.07 -12.90
C TRP A 259 -5.91 -7.23 -13.34
N ALA A 260 -6.22 -6.96 -14.61
CA ALA A 260 -7.58 -7.12 -15.14
C ALA A 260 -8.07 -8.57 -15.07
N ASN A 261 -7.20 -9.56 -15.32
CA ASN A 261 -7.54 -10.96 -15.15
C ASN A 261 -7.84 -11.27 -13.68
N PHE A 262 -6.99 -10.81 -12.75
CA PHE A 262 -7.22 -11.02 -11.33
C PHE A 262 -8.54 -10.37 -10.88
N MET A 263 -8.83 -9.15 -11.32
CA MET A 263 -10.11 -8.48 -11.03
C MET A 263 -11.33 -9.23 -11.58
N ARG A 264 -11.18 -9.96 -12.68
CA ARG A 264 -12.29 -10.71 -13.32
C ARG A 264 -12.47 -12.13 -12.79
N THR A 265 -11.40 -12.79 -12.34
CA THR A 265 -11.41 -14.23 -12.04
C THR A 265 -10.68 -14.62 -10.76
N SER A 266 -10.21 -13.64 -9.99
CA SER A 266 -9.33 -13.83 -8.84
C SER A 266 -8.09 -14.67 -9.19
N ASN A 267 -7.60 -14.54 -10.43
CA ASN A 267 -6.40 -15.20 -10.94
C ASN A 267 -5.72 -14.31 -12.02
N PRO A 268 -4.42 -13.99 -11.90
CA PRO A 268 -3.72 -13.10 -12.83
C PRO A 268 -3.46 -13.72 -14.22
N GLY A 269 -3.68 -15.04 -14.39
CA GLY A 269 -3.56 -15.76 -15.65
C GLY A 269 -2.45 -16.81 -15.66
N SER A 270 -2.39 -17.64 -16.70
CA SER A 270 -1.50 -18.81 -16.79
C SER A 270 -0.01 -18.50 -16.84
N GLY A 271 0.38 -17.25 -17.14
CA GLY A 271 1.77 -16.80 -17.10
C GLY A 271 2.29 -16.50 -15.69
N TRP A 272 1.42 -16.58 -14.68
CA TRP A 272 1.74 -16.27 -13.30
C TRP A 272 1.67 -17.53 -12.45
N ALA A 273 2.77 -17.85 -11.79
CA ALA A 273 2.82 -18.98 -10.90
C ALA A 273 2.15 -18.64 -9.57
N GLU A 274 1.28 -19.54 -9.12
CA GLU A 274 0.66 -19.46 -7.80
C GLU A 274 1.74 -19.60 -6.72
N TRP A 275 1.64 -18.77 -5.69
CA TRP A 275 2.51 -18.82 -4.51
C TRP A 275 2.03 -19.91 -3.55
N SER A 276 2.97 -20.65 -2.98
CA SER A 276 2.71 -21.58 -1.88
C SER A 276 3.82 -21.52 -0.83
N PRO A 277 3.54 -21.90 0.43
CA PRO A 277 4.56 -21.99 1.47
C PRO A 277 5.74 -22.91 1.10
N ASP A 278 5.49 -23.94 0.28
CA ASP A 278 6.52 -24.90 -0.13
C ASP A 278 7.42 -24.36 -1.26
N SER A 279 6.83 -23.66 -2.23
CA SER A 279 7.56 -23.18 -3.41
C SER A 279 8.17 -21.80 -3.21
N MET A 280 7.53 -20.97 -2.38
CA MET A 280 7.86 -19.56 -2.15
C MET A 280 8.05 -18.76 -3.45
N ARG A 281 7.41 -19.19 -4.54
CA ARG A 281 7.69 -18.66 -5.88
C ARG A 281 7.20 -17.23 -6.02
N VAL A 282 8.08 -16.35 -6.49
CA VAL A 282 7.79 -14.94 -6.77
C VAL A 282 7.80 -14.71 -8.29
N ASN A 283 6.77 -14.04 -8.80
CA ASN A 283 6.71 -13.62 -10.19
C ASN A 283 7.49 -12.32 -10.33
N HIS A 284 8.66 -12.36 -10.96
CA HIS A 284 9.43 -11.15 -11.22
C HIS A 284 8.88 -10.44 -12.46
N ILE A 285 8.74 -9.13 -12.39
CA ILE A 285 8.37 -8.28 -13.53
C ILE A 285 9.63 -7.52 -13.96
N PRO A 286 10.44 -8.10 -14.86
CA PRO A 286 11.80 -7.65 -15.11
C PRO A 286 11.88 -6.50 -16.09
N ARG A 287 13.07 -5.90 -16.14
CA ARG A 287 13.54 -5.17 -17.30
C ARG A 287 13.45 -6.06 -18.55
N PRO A 288 13.00 -5.56 -19.72
CA PRO A 288 13.25 -6.25 -20.98
C PRO A 288 14.77 -6.49 -21.10
N THR A 289 15.19 -7.73 -21.33
CA THR A 289 16.59 -7.98 -21.68
C THR A 289 16.89 -7.15 -22.93
N ALA A 290 18.00 -6.40 -22.91
CA ALA A 290 18.47 -5.67 -24.10
C ALA A 290 18.51 -6.66 -25.28
N ARG A 291 17.81 -6.31 -26.36
CA ARG A 291 17.91 -7.02 -27.63
C ARG A 291 19.25 -6.74 -28.28
#